data_AF-A0A7H4MDG9-F1
#
_entry.id   AF-A0A7H4MDG9-F1
#
_cell.length_a   1.000
_cell.length_b   1.000
_cell.length_c   1.000
_cell.angle_alpha   90.00
_cell.angle_beta   90.00
_cell.angle_gamma   90.00
#
_symmetry.space_group_name_H-M   'P 1'
#
loop_
_entity.id
_entity.type
_entity.pdbx_description
1 polymer ?
#
loop_
_entity_poly.entity_id
_entity_poly.type
_entity_poly.pdbx_seq_one_letter_code
_entity_poly.pdbx_strand_id
1 'polypeptide(L)'
;MDYEFLRDITGVVKVRMSMDHEAIGHWFNEEVKDNLALLDEVEQAARTVKGSERSWQRAGHEYTLWLDGEEVMIRANQLEFSGDEIEEG
;
A
#
# COMPACT_ATOMS: atom_id res chain seq x y z
N MET A 1 14.04 -6.92 1.08
CA MET A 1 13.37 -5.77 0.46
C MET A 1 14.40 -4.66 0.33
N ASP A 2 14.65 -4.20 -0.90
CA ASP A 2 15.55 -3.07 -1.18
C ASP A 2 14.70 -1.88 -1.67
N TYR A 3 15.08 -0.66 -1.29
CA TYR A 3 14.34 0.55 -1.66
C TYR A 3 15.29 1.73 -1.91
N GLU A 4 14.89 2.60 -2.83
CA GLU A 4 15.63 3.81 -3.19
C GLU A 4 14.69 5.02 -3.27
N PHE A 5 15.14 6.15 -2.75
CA PHE A 5 14.48 7.44 -2.93
C PHE A 5 15.16 8.19 -4.07
N LEU A 6 14.35 8.57 -5.05
CA LEU A 6 14.77 9.33 -6.22
C LEU A 6 14.19 10.73 -6.11
N ARG A 7 14.96 11.75 -6.52
CA ARG A 7 14.47 13.12 -6.64
C ARG A 7 14.57 13.55 -8.08
N ASP A 8 13.45 13.94 -8.68
CA ASP A 8 13.48 14.45 -10.05
C ASP A 8 13.84 15.95 -10.10
N ILE A 9 13.98 16.49 -11.31
CA ILE A 9 14.39 17.88 -11.57
C ILE A 9 13.43 18.93 -10.99
N THR A 10 12.18 18.58 -10.76
CA THR A 10 11.15 19.42 -10.13
C THR A 10 11.24 19.41 -8.60
N GLY A 11 12.07 18.51 -8.05
CA GLY A 11 12.29 18.37 -6.63
C GLY A 11 11.36 17.39 -5.93
N VAL A 12 10.41 16.77 -6.65
CA VAL A 12 9.52 15.72 -6.14
C VAL A 12 10.32 14.46 -5.81
N VAL A 13 10.00 13.85 -4.68
CA VAL A 13 10.61 12.59 -4.22
C VAL A 13 9.74 11.43 -4.66
N LYS A 14 10.35 10.41 -5.26
CA LYS A 14 9.74 9.15 -5.64
C LYS A 14 10.41 7.99 -4.91
N VAL A 15 9.63 6.96 -4.64
CA VAL A 15 10.09 5.72 -4.03
C VAL A 15 10.16 4.63 -5.10
N ARG A 16 11.28 3.90 -5.15
CA ARG A 16 11.41 2.69 -5.95
C ARG A 16 11.68 1.51 -5.02
N MET A 17 10.99 0.41 -5.27
CA MET A 17 11.17 -0.85 -4.52
C MET A 17 11.77 -1.91 -5.45
N SER A 18 12.50 -2.87 -4.87
CA SER A 18 12.94 -4.07 -5.59
C SER A 18 11.76 -4.87 -6.16
N MET A 19 12.02 -5.74 -7.14
CA MET A 19 11.04 -6.69 -7.68
C MET A 19 10.30 -7.44 -6.55
N ASP A 20 9.05 -7.81 -6.83
CA ASP A 20 8.07 -8.39 -5.89
C ASP A 20 7.51 -7.43 -4.83
N HIS A 21 8.09 -6.23 -4.67
CA HIS A 21 7.65 -5.21 -3.69
C HIS A 21 7.20 -3.90 -4.36
N GLU A 22 7.04 -3.92 -5.67
CA GLU A 22 6.74 -2.74 -6.50
C GLU A 22 5.44 -2.05 -6.10
N ALA A 23 4.42 -2.81 -5.69
CA ALA A 23 3.15 -2.27 -5.21
C ALA A 23 3.31 -1.29 -4.03
N ILE A 24 4.31 -1.51 -3.15
CA ILE A 24 4.60 -0.61 -2.04
C ILE A 24 5.10 0.73 -2.57
N GLY A 25 6.02 0.71 -3.54
CA GLY A 25 6.56 1.92 -4.16
C GLY A 25 5.48 2.69 -4.92
N HIS A 26 4.61 1.98 -5.65
CA HIS A 26 3.48 2.59 -6.33
C HIS A 26 2.48 3.23 -5.36
N TRP A 27 2.13 2.56 -4.26
CA TRP A 27 1.26 3.14 -3.24
C TRP A 27 1.83 4.44 -2.66
N PHE A 28 3.13 4.50 -2.33
CA PHE A 28 3.77 5.74 -1.88
C PHE A 28 3.71 6.84 -2.96
N ASN A 29 3.98 6.49 -4.21
CA ASN A 29 4.03 7.49 -5.28
C ASN A 29 2.65 7.97 -5.72
N GLU A 30 1.59 7.16 -5.57
CA GLU A 30 0.24 7.51 -6.03
C GLU A 30 -0.66 8.04 -4.91
N GLU A 31 -0.67 7.39 -3.75
CA GLU A 31 -1.59 7.75 -2.66
C GLU A 31 -0.99 8.82 -1.73
N VAL A 32 0.34 8.84 -1.56
CA VAL A 32 1.01 9.69 -0.55
C VAL A 32 1.61 10.98 -1.12
N LYS A 33 1.90 11.04 -2.44
CA LYS A 33 2.65 12.14 -3.09
C LYS A 33 2.27 13.56 -2.66
N ASP A 34 0.98 13.83 -2.45
CA ASP A 34 0.44 15.14 -2.07
C ASP A 34 -0.32 15.11 -0.74
N ASN A 35 -0.25 14.01 0.00
CA ASN A 35 -0.99 13.80 1.24
C ASN A 35 -0.14 13.12 2.31
N LEU A 36 0.85 13.83 2.84
CA LEU A 36 1.71 13.28 3.90
C LEU A 36 0.94 12.92 5.18
N ALA A 37 -0.20 13.57 5.45
CA ALA A 37 -1.06 13.21 6.58
C ALA A 37 -1.61 11.78 6.50
N LEU A 38 -1.66 11.19 5.29
CA LEU A 38 -1.98 9.77 5.12
C LEU A 38 -0.94 8.87 5.78
N LEU A 39 0.35 9.26 5.80
CA LEU A 39 1.37 8.48 6.49
C LEU A 39 1.15 8.47 8.01
N ASP A 40 0.78 9.61 8.59
CA ASP A 40 0.45 9.70 10.01
C ASP A 40 -0.77 8.82 10.35
N GLU A 41 -1.81 8.85 9.50
CA GLU A 41 -3.00 8.01 9.63
C GLU A 41 -2.65 6.51 9.61
N VAL A 42 -1.85 6.10 8.62
CA VAL A 42 -1.40 4.71 8.44
C VAL A 42 -0.50 4.26 9.60
N GLU A 43 0.42 5.10 10.06
CA GLU A 43 1.29 4.77 11.19
C GLU A 43 0.47 4.60 12.48
N GLN A 44 -0.50 5.48 12.73
CA GLN A 44 -1.38 5.38 13.87
C GLN A 44 -2.26 4.11 13.81
N ALA A 45 -2.79 3.79 12.63
CA ALA A 45 -3.54 2.57 12.40
C ALA A 45 -2.67 1.33 12.67
N ALA A 46 -1.46 1.27 12.13
CA ALA A 46 -0.51 0.18 12.35
C ALA A 46 -0.20 -0.03 13.84
N ARG A 47 0.03 1.04 14.59
CA ARG A 47 0.23 0.98 16.06
C ARG A 47 -0.99 0.42 16.79
N THR A 48 -2.19 0.72 16.29
CA THR A 48 -3.46 0.31 16.92
C THR A 48 -3.80 -1.15 16.63
N VAL A 49 -3.51 -1.65 15.43
CA VAL A 49 -3.80 -3.05 15.05
C VAL A 49 -2.76 -4.03 15.60
N LYS A 50 -1.52 -3.59 15.78
CA LYS A 50 -0.41 -4.44 16.22
C LYS A 50 -0.73 -5.21 17.51
N GLY A 51 -0.64 -6.54 17.44
CA GLY A 51 -0.91 -7.43 18.58
C GLY A 51 -2.38 -7.50 18.99
N SER A 52 -3.29 -7.04 18.14
CA SER A 52 -4.74 -7.16 18.32
C SER A 52 -5.35 -7.97 17.18
N GLU A 53 -6.56 -8.47 17.38
CA GLU A 53 -7.38 -9.10 16.33
C GLU A 53 -8.09 -8.08 15.43
N ARG A 54 -7.78 -6.78 15.57
CA ARG A 54 -8.40 -5.72 14.79
C ARG A 54 -7.69 -5.60 13.45
N SER A 55 -8.49 -5.43 12.41
CA SER A 55 -8.01 -4.99 11.10
C SER A 55 -8.40 -3.54 10.84
N TRP A 56 -7.63 -2.91 9.97
CA TRP A 56 -7.88 -1.58 9.47
C TRP A 56 -7.65 -1.57 7.96
N GLN A 57 -8.49 -0.83 7.24
CA GLN A 57 -8.41 -0.73 5.80
C GLN A 57 -8.55 0.73 5.38
N ARG A 58 -7.80 1.11 4.35
CA ARG A 58 -7.93 2.39 3.67
C ARG A 58 -7.97 2.22 2.18
N ALA A 59 -9.16 2.45 1.62
CA ALA A 59 -9.32 2.57 0.18
C ALA A 59 -8.72 3.91 -0.29
N GLY A 60 -7.78 3.83 -1.21
CA GLY A 60 -7.19 4.95 -1.93
C GLY A 60 -7.73 5.04 -3.37
N HIS A 61 -7.08 5.85 -4.18
CA HIS A 61 -7.45 6.08 -5.58
C HIS A 61 -7.09 4.88 -6.46
N GLU A 62 -5.82 4.51 -6.51
CA GLU A 62 -5.33 3.37 -7.29
C GLU A 62 -5.06 2.15 -6.43
N TYR A 63 -4.72 2.34 -5.16
CA TYR A 63 -4.38 1.26 -4.25
C TYR A 63 -5.20 1.31 -2.96
N THR A 64 -5.48 0.15 -2.41
CA THR A 64 -6.04 0.00 -1.07
C THR A 64 -4.98 -0.63 -0.16
N LEU A 65 -4.93 -0.15 1.08
CA LEU A 65 -4.06 -0.68 2.13
C LEU A 65 -4.90 -1.43 3.18
N TRP A 66 -4.44 -2.61 3.58
CA TRP A 66 -4.97 -3.38 4.69
C TRP A 66 -3.87 -3.63 5.71
N LEU A 67 -4.23 -3.48 6.98
CA LEU A 67 -3.38 -3.74 8.12
C LEU A 67 -4.12 -4.64 9.10
N ASP A 68 -3.46 -5.66 9.63
CA ASP A 68 -3.90 -6.38 10.81
C ASP A 68 -2.73 -6.55 11.81
N GLY A 69 -2.92 -7.39 12.83
CA GLY A 69 -1.92 -7.61 13.87
C GLY A 69 -0.61 -8.26 13.39
N GLU A 70 -0.63 -8.90 12.22
CA GLU A 70 0.43 -9.77 11.70
C GLU A 70 0.98 -9.28 10.35
N GLU A 71 0.11 -8.86 9.43
CA GLU A 71 0.49 -8.53 8.05
C GLU A 71 0.00 -7.17 7.54
N VAL A 72 0.59 -6.76 6.43
CA VAL A 72 0.24 -5.55 5.67
C VAL A 72 0.09 -5.94 4.22
N MET A 73 -1.06 -5.63 3.62
CA MET A 73 -1.34 -5.91 2.22
C MET A 73 -1.64 -4.61 1.46
N ILE A 74 -1.05 -4.49 0.27
CA ILE A 74 -1.32 -3.42 -0.68
C ILE A 74 -1.85 -4.06 -1.96
N ARG A 75 -3.02 -3.60 -2.41
CA ARG A 75 -3.67 -4.12 -3.62
C ARG A 75 -4.01 -2.99 -4.56
N ALA A 76 -3.74 -3.17 -5.84
CA ALA A 76 -4.26 -2.27 -6.87
C ALA A 76 -5.78 -2.48 -6.99
N ASN A 77 -6.54 -1.39 -6.95
CA ASN A 77 -8.00 -1.40 -7.04
C ASN A 77 -8.46 -1.97 -8.39
N GLN A 78 -7.72 -1.76 -9.47
CA GLN A 78 -8.05 -2.29 -10.80
C GLN A 78 -7.81 -3.81 -10.93
N LEU A 79 -7.06 -4.42 -10.02
CA LEU A 79 -6.90 -5.87 -9.92
C LEU A 79 -8.04 -6.46 -9.08
N GLU A 80 -9.27 -5.99 -9.31
CA GLU A 80 -10.46 -6.71 -8.90
C GLU A 80 -10.43 -8.09 -9.55
N PHE A 81 -9.93 -9.10 -8.82
CA PHE A 81 -10.26 -10.49 -9.06
C PHE A 81 -11.79 -10.57 -8.97
N SER A 82 -12.45 -10.35 -10.11
CA SER A 82 -13.75 -10.96 -10.34
C SER A 82 -13.49 -12.44 -10.16
N GLY A 83 -14.07 -13.03 -9.11
CA GLY A 83 -13.97 -14.47 -8.89
C GLY A 83 -14.61 -15.17 -10.08
N ASP A 84 -13.77 -15.61 -11.01
CA ASP A 84 -14.09 -16.27 -12.26
C ASP A 84 -12.90 -17.21 -12.49
N GLU A 85 -12.97 -18.53 -12.39
CA GLU A 85 -14.04 -19.48 -12.07
C GLU A 85 -13.31 -20.64 -11.34
N ILE A 86 -13.89 -21.21 -10.28
CA ILE A 86 -13.53 -22.59 -9.94
C ILE A 86 -14.19 -23.43 -11.04
N GLU A 87 -13.48 -23.66 -12.14
CA GLU A 87 -13.81 -24.72 -13.08
C GLU A 87 -13.47 -26.05 -12.38
N GLU A 88 -14.44 -26.59 -11.63
CA GLU A 88 -14.46 -28.01 -11.29
C GLU A 88 -14.66 -28.81 -12.58
N GLY A 89 -13.66 -29.60 -12.94
CA GLY A 89 -13.71 -30.63 -13.98
C GLY A 89 -12.98 -31.89 -13.53
#